data_AF-A0A1D6P5S1-F1
#
_entry.id   AF-A0A1D6P5S1-F1
#
_cell.length_a   1.000
_cell.length_b   1.000
_cell.length_c   1.000
_cell.angle_alpha   90.00
_cell.angle_beta   90.00
_cell.angle_gamma   90.00
#
_symmetry.space_group_name_H-M   'P 1'
#
loop_
_entity.id
_entity.type
_entity.pdbx_description
1 polymer ?
#
loop_
_entity_poly.entity_id
_entity_poly.type
_entity_poly.pdbx_seq_one_letter_code
_entity_poly.pdbx_strand_id
1 'polypeptide(L)'
;MPDFARVYSFLGSIFDPDTSGHLQRLKVMDPIDIQTVLLLMRNLSTNLRSPDFEQHCSFPYSYGGGDHVKPEGMENHGSPQSGHLPFLVTSE
;
A
#
# COMPACT_ATOMS: atom_id res chain seq x y z
N MET A 1 5.91 17.69 -22.82
CA MET A 1 5.44 17.74 -21.41
C MET A 1 4.74 16.42 -21.12
N PRO A 2 4.83 15.84 -19.90
CA PRO A 2 4.14 14.60 -19.59
C PRO A 2 2.61 14.73 -19.71
N ASP A 3 1.95 13.67 -20.18
CA ASP A 3 0.50 13.51 -20.06
C ASP A 3 0.18 12.97 -18.66
N PHE A 4 -0.07 13.88 -17.72
CA PHE A 4 -0.36 13.50 -16.34
C PHE A 4 -1.63 12.67 -16.20
N ALA A 5 -2.64 12.84 -17.05
CA ALA A 5 -3.86 12.04 -16.99
C ALA A 5 -3.54 10.57 -17.28
N ARG A 6 -2.72 10.33 -18.32
CA ARG A 6 -2.23 8.99 -18.65
C ARG A 6 -1.32 8.42 -17.57
N VAL A 7 -0.39 9.23 -17.05
CA VAL A 7 0.54 8.81 -15.99
C VAL A 7 -0.21 8.38 -14.73
N TYR A 8 -1.15 9.18 -14.23
CA TYR A 8 -1.90 8.85 -13.02
C TYR A 8 -2.88 7.71 -13.24
N SER A 9 -3.49 7.60 -14.43
CA SER A 9 -4.33 6.44 -14.76
C SER A 9 -3.52 5.14 -14.80
N PHE A 10 -2.29 5.18 -15.32
CA PHE A 10 -1.38 4.04 -15.29
C PHE A 10 -1.00 3.67 -13.85
N LEU A 11 -0.57 4.64 -13.05
CA LEU A 11 -0.20 4.42 -11.64
C LEU A 11 -1.36 3.85 -10.82
N GLY A 12 -2.56 4.41 -10.96
CA GLY A 12 -3.76 3.90 -10.29
C GLY A 12 -4.04 2.43 -10.65
N SER A 13 -3.88 2.07 -11.92
CA SER A 13 -4.08 0.69 -12.37
C SER A 13 -3.06 -0.30 -11.77
N ILE A 14 -1.88 0.12 -11.29
CA ILE A 14 -0.93 -0.82 -10.67
C ILE A 14 -1.51 -1.44 -9.39
N PHE A 15 -2.43 -0.73 -8.72
CA PHE A 15 -3.06 -1.17 -7.48
C PHE A 15 -4.39 -1.88 -7.69
N ASP A 16 -4.84 -2.05 -8.94
CA ASP A 16 -6.07 -2.76 -9.28
C ASP A 16 -5.76 -4.24 -9.57
N PRO A 17 -6.22 -5.18 -8.71
CA PRO A 17 -5.93 -6.61 -8.87
C PRO A 17 -6.55 -7.24 -10.12
N ASP A 18 -7.57 -6.61 -10.71
CA ASP A 18 -8.22 -7.09 -11.93
C ASP A 18 -7.48 -6.64 -13.20
N THR A 19 -6.48 -5.77 -13.05
CA THR A 19 -5.67 -5.29 -14.18
C THR A 19 -4.37 -6.07 -14.32
N SER A 20 -3.93 -6.24 -15.57
CA SER A 20 -2.67 -6.91 -15.90
C SER A 20 -2.00 -6.26 -17.11
N GLY A 21 -0.82 -6.76 -17.50
CA GLY A 21 -0.12 -6.28 -18.69
C GLY A 21 0.55 -4.92 -18.53
N HIS A 22 0.80 -4.46 -17.29
CA HIS A 22 1.40 -3.15 -17.01
C HIS A 22 2.76 -2.96 -17.70
N LEU A 23 3.60 -4.01 -17.79
CA LEU A 23 4.88 -3.94 -18.50
C LEU A 23 4.72 -3.65 -20.00
N GLN A 24 3.72 -4.24 -20.64
CA GLN A 24 3.46 -4.00 -22.05
C GLN A 24 2.90 -2.59 -22.27
N ARG A 25 1.97 -2.14 -21.40
CA ARG A 25 1.44 -0.77 -21.42
C ARG A 25 2.55 0.26 -21.20
N LEU A 26 3.45 0.02 -20.25
CA LEU A 26 4.59 0.91 -19.96
C LEU A 26 5.54 1.01 -21.15
N LYS A 27 5.81 -0.10 -21.86
CA LYS A 27 6.70 -0.11 -23.05
C LYS A 27 6.20 0.74 -24.22
N VAL A 28 4.88 0.93 -24.33
CA VAL A 28 4.27 1.70 -25.44
C VAL A 28 3.93 3.15 -25.05
N MET A 29 4.25 3.56 -23.81
CA MET A 29 4.08 4.95 -23.37
C MET A 29 5.16 5.86 -23.95
N ASP A 30 4.84 7.14 -24.06
CA ASP A 30 5.81 8.15 -24.45
C ASP A 30 6.99 8.20 -23.45
N PRO A 31 8.24 8.35 -23.90
CA PRO A 31 9.42 8.30 -23.01
C PRO A 31 9.38 9.31 -21.85
N ILE A 32 8.73 10.46 -22.06
CA ILE A 32 8.55 11.49 -21.03
C ILE A 32 7.55 11.06 -19.95
N ASP A 33 6.51 10.30 -20.33
CA ASP A 33 5.53 9.74 -19.39
C ASP A 33 6.16 8.60 -18.59
N ILE A 34 6.97 7.75 -19.23
CA ILE A 34 7.70 6.66 -18.55
C ILE A 34 8.61 7.22 -17.45
N GLN A 35 9.40 8.26 -17.76
CA GLN A 35 10.26 8.91 -16.75
C GLN A 35 9.44 9.46 -15.58
N THR A 36 8.28 10.04 -15.88
CA THR A 36 7.38 10.58 -14.86
C THR A 36 6.78 9.46 -14.00
N VAL A 37 6.34 8.35 -14.60
CA VAL A 37 5.89 7.15 -13.88
C VAL A 37 6.99 6.62 -12.96
N LEU A 38 8.21 6.47 -13.45
CA LEU A 38 9.33 5.94 -12.65
C LEU A 38 9.69 6.86 -11.49
N LEU A 39 9.69 8.18 -11.72
CA LEU A 39 9.91 9.18 -10.68
C LEU A 39 8.85 9.09 -9.59
N LEU A 40 7.57 9.03 -9.97
CA LEU A 40 6.46 8.95 -9.04
C LEU A 40 6.44 7.62 -8.27
N MET A 41 6.73 6.49 -8.93
CA MET A 41 6.87 5.18 -8.26
C MET A 41 8.02 5.18 -7.25
N ARG A 42 9.14 5.83 -7.56
CA ARG A 42 10.24 6.00 -6.61
C ARG A 42 9.79 6.81 -5.39
N ASN A 43 9.12 7.95 -5.60
CA ASN A 43 8.60 8.77 -4.52
C ASN A 43 7.60 8.00 -3.65
N LEU A 44 6.68 7.26 -4.28
CA LEU A 44 5.72 6.43 -3.58
C LEU A 44 6.41 5.33 -2.77
N SER A 45 7.41 4.64 -3.33
CA SER A 45 8.17 3.61 -2.60
C SER A 45 8.92 4.15 -1.38
N THR A 46 9.30 5.43 -1.41
CA THR A 46 9.93 6.11 -0.27
C THR A 46 8.88 6.46 0.78
N ASN A 47 7.74 7.03 0.37
CA ASN A 47 6.63 7.34 1.27
C ASN A 47 6.12 6.10 2.00
N LEU A 48 5.99 4.96 1.30
CA LEU A 48 5.50 3.71 1.86
C LEU A 48 6.51 2.98 2.76
N ARG A 49 7.76 3.44 2.80
CA ARG A 49 8.81 2.92 3.70
C ARG A 49 8.86 3.67 5.04
N SER A 50 7.98 4.64 5.28
CA SER A 50 7.92 5.26 6.61
C SER A 50 7.32 4.29 7.63
N PRO A 51 7.70 4.39 8.92
CA PRO A 51 7.19 3.53 9.99
C PRO A 51 5.66 3.47 10.06
N ASP A 52 4.99 4.57 9.69
CA ASP A 52 3.53 4.70 9.69
C ASP A 52 2.84 3.74 8.71
N PHE A 53 3.53 3.28 7.65
CA PHE A 53 2.96 2.38 6.63
C PHE A 53 3.41 0.92 6.75
N GLU A 54 4.39 0.60 7.62
CA GLU A 54 4.89 -0.77 7.79
C GLU A 54 3.83 -1.71 8.39
N GLN A 55 3.00 -1.21 9.32
CA GLN A 55 1.94 -1.99 9.97
C GLN A 55 0.86 -2.46 8.97
N HIS A 56 0.61 -1.68 7.91
CA HIS A 56 -0.35 -2.01 6.87
C HIS A 56 0.20 -3.02 5.84
N CYS A 57 1.52 -3.10 5.68
CA CYS A 57 2.16 -4.07 4.78
C CYS A 57 2.37 -5.46 5.42
N SER A 58 2.31 -5.56 6.75
CA SER A 58 2.57 -6.80 7.51
C SER A 58 1.37 -7.74 7.69
N PHE A 59 0.15 -7.32 7.33
CA PHE A 59 -1.05 -8.17 7.35
C PHE A 59 -1.68 -8.10 5.94
N PRO A 60 -1.60 -9.13 5.07
CA PRO A 60 -2.18 -10.46 5.32
C PRO A 60 -1.43 -11.62 4.60
N TYR A 61 -0.28 -12.05 5.11
CA TYR A 61 0.28 -13.38 4.79
C TYR A 61 0.03 -14.33 5.98
N SER A 62 -1.19 -14.39 6.50
CA SER A 62 -1.59 -15.55 7.28
C SER A 62 -2.15 -16.57 6.29
N TYR A 63 -1.25 -17.44 5.81
CA TYR A 63 -1.67 -18.67 5.15
C TYR A 63 -2.63 -19.40 6.09
N GLY A 64 -3.89 -19.52 5.68
CA GLY A 64 -4.83 -20.44 6.29
C GLY A 64 -4.32 -21.87 6.10
N GLY A 65 -3.61 -22.38 7.10
CA GLY A 65 -3.25 -23.78 7.26
C GLY A 65 -3.77 -24.24 8.60
N GLY A 66 -4.82 -25.05 8.56
CA GLY A 66 -5.58 -25.47 9.73
C GLY A 66 -4.82 -26.34 10.74
N ASP A 67 -5.51 -26.51 11.87
CA ASP A 67 -5.27 -27.41 12.98
C ASP A 67 -4.00 -27.20 13.81
N HIS A 68 -4.16 -26.46 14.91
CA HIS A 68 -3.52 -26.87 16.15
C HIS A 68 -4.42 -26.61 17.37
N VAL A 69 -4.43 -27.63 18.22
CA VAL A 69 -5.34 -27.96 19.32
C VAL A 69 -5.27 -26.93 20.47
N LYS A 70 -6.44 -26.58 21.04
CA LYS A 70 -6.60 -25.82 22.29
C LYS A 70 -5.91 -26.52 23.47
N PRO A 71 -5.20 -25.77 24.34
CA PRO A 71 -5.19 -26.07 25.76
C PRO A 71 -6.02 -25.01 26.51
N GLU A 72 -6.99 -25.50 27.27
CA GLU A 72 -7.78 -24.74 28.25
C GLU A 72 -6.87 -24.23 29.38
N GLY A 73 -7.12 -23.01 29.89
CA GLY A 73 -6.57 -22.58 31.17
C GLY A 73 -6.43 -21.07 31.39
N MET A 74 -7.36 -20.51 32.17
CA MET A 74 -7.29 -19.30 33.02
C MET A 74 -7.47 -17.89 32.43
N GLU A 75 -8.68 -17.39 32.69
CA GLU A 75 -9.11 -16.02 33.03
C GLU A 75 -8.03 -14.99 33.47
N ASN A 76 -8.14 -13.71 33.06
CA ASN A 76 -8.77 -12.63 33.85
C ASN A 76 -8.53 -11.21 33.24
N HIS A 77 -9.62 -10.53 32.83
CA HIS A 77 -9.96 -9.09 32.93
C HIS A 77 -9.14 -7.97 32.23
N GLY A 78 -9.85 -7.10 31.48
CA GLY A 78 -9.49 -5.66 31.35
C GLY A 78 -9.77 -4.95 30.02
N SER A 79 -11.00 -4.46 29.83
CA SER A 79 -11.57 -3.35 29.01
C SER A 79 -10.93 -2.79 27.69
N PRO A 80 -11.75 -2.29 26.74
CA PRO A 80 -11.31 -1.69 25.48
C PRO A 80 -11.26 -0.15 25.52
N GLN A 81 -10.12 0.46 25.16
CA GLN A 81 -9.99 1.88 24.81
C GLN A 81 -8.77 2.01 23.89
N SER A 82 -8.69 2.82 22.85
CA SER A 82 -9.58 3.76 22.17
C SER A 82 -8.80 4.07 20.88
N GLY A 83 -9.46 4.07 19.72
CA GLY A 83 -8.80 4.44 18.46
C GLY A 83 -8.24 5.86 18.53
N HIS A 84 -6.92 6.00 18.56
CA HIS A 84 -6.26 7.28 18.49
C HIS A 84 -5.99 7.61 17.01
N LEU A 85 -6.87 8.41 16.42
CA LEU A 85 -6.66 9.00 15.10
C LEU A 85 -5.52 10.05 15.20
N PRO A 86 -4.51 10.04 14.32
CA PRO A 86 -3.52 11.11 14.29
C PRO A 86 -4.13 12.41 13.77
N PHE A 87 -3.87 13.49 14.51
CA PHE A 87 -4.29 14.87 14.21
C PHE A 87 -3.58 15.42 12.97
N LEU A 88 -4.33 16.11 12.11
CA LEU A 88 -3.85 16.76 10.89
C LEU A 88 -3.04 18.04 11.23
N VAL A 89 -1.92 18.22 10.53
CA VAL A 89 -1.02 19.39 10.42
C VAL A 89 -1.55 20.75 10.91
N THR A 90 -0.72 21.45 11.68
CA THR A 90 -0.64 22.92 11.65
C THR A 90 0.72 23.33 11.07
N SER A 91 0.68 24.03 9.94
CA SER A 91 1.84 24.67 9.31
C SER A 91 2.28 25.90 10.11
N GLU A 92 3.58 26.15 10.14
CA GLU A 92 4.17 27.50 10.10
C GLU A 92 5.20 27.56 8.98
#